data_AF-A0A3M1PKE4-F1
#
_entry.id   AF-A0A3M1PKE4-F1
#
_cell.length_a   1.000
_cell.length_b   1.000
_cell.length_c   1.000
_cell.angle_alpha   90.00
_cell.angle_beta   90.00
_cell.angle_gamma   90.00
#
_symmetry.space_group_name_H-M   'P 1'
#
loop_
_entity.id
_entity.type
_entity.pdbx_description
1 polymer ?
#
loop_
_entity_poly.entity_id
_entity_poly.type
_entity_poly.pdbx_seq_one_letter_code
_entity_poly.pdbx_strand_id
1 'polypeptide(L)'
;MRNLDGFIVPLTDEHGSEYVPAYARRLEWLTGFTGSAGTAVVLTEGPAALFVDGRYTLQAAEEVPDSLYEHCDIPADDPVSWIFTHARPGARIGFDAKLHPQAWFEKASRRLAPKGITLTGCQTNPIDILWKDQPPPPAAPARPHPLSFSGEESADKRRRLGEDIASRGARTAVITALDSIAWLFNIRGEDVLHTPVVMAFALLHADGRADLFISPRKVTE
;
A
#
# COMPACT_ATOMS: atom_id res chain seq x y z
N MET A 1 13.30 1.28 -20.78
CA MET A 1 13.78 1.79 -19.48
C MET A 1 13.02 3.06 -19.16
N ARG A 2 12.50 3.24 -17.93
CA ARG A 2 11.48 4.25 -17.60
C ARG A 2 12.00 5.69 -17.41
N ASN A 3 13.27 5.95 -17.71
CA ASN A 3 13.96 7.23 -17.53
C ASN A 3 13.58 7.91 -16.20
N LEU A 4 13.88 7.20 -15.10
CA LEU A 4 13.65 7.64 -13.73
C LEU A 4 15.00 7.95 -13.09
N ASP A 5 15.03 8.98 -12.24
CA ASP A 5 16.21 9.44 -11.51
C ASP A 5 16.19 9.00 -10.04
N GLY A 6 15.10 8.35 -9.62
CA GLY A 6 14.96 7.75 -8.30
C GLY A 6 13.61 7.05 -8.14
N PHE A 7 13.44 6.35 -7.03
CA PHE A 7 12.22 5.59 -6.73
C PHE A 7 11.90 5.59 -5.23
N ILE A 8 10.60 5.65 -4.91
CA ILE A 8 10.06 5.62 -3.55
C ILE A 8 9.46 4.24 -3.29
N VAL A 9 9.83 3.63 -2.16
CA VAL A 9 9.41 2.28 -1.77
C VAL A 9 8.84 2.31 -0.36
N PRO A 10 7.52 2.47 -0.18
CA PRO A 10 6.89 2.34 1.13
C PRO A 10 6.77 0.88 1.56
N LEU A 11 6.71 0.62 2.87
CA LEU A 11 6.21 -0.64 3.40
C LEU A 11 4.68 -0.60 3.45
N THR A 12 4.04 -1.01 2.37
CA THR A 12 2.59 -1.20 2.30
C THR A 12 2.23 -2.06 1.08
N ASP A 13 0.97 -2.46 0.97
CA ASP A 13 0.39 -3.14 -0.19
C ASP A 13 -0.66 -2.25 -0.87
N GLU A 14 -1.29 -2.75 -1.93
CA GLU A 14 -2.33 -2.05 -2.68
C GLU A 14 -3.63 -1.80 -1.88
N HIS A 15 -3.71 -2.32 -0.64
CA HIS A 15 -4.83 -2.15 0.27
C HIS A 15 -4.52 -1.21 1.43
N GLY A 16 -3.28 -0.72 1.54
CA GLY A 16 -2.84 0.12 2.66
C GLY A 16 -2.66 -0.67 3.96
N SER A 17 -2.38 -1.97 3.88
CA SER A 17 -2.27 -2.83 5.06
C SER A 17 -1.06 -2.47 5.94
N GLU A 18 -1.22 -2.60 7.27
CA GLU A 18 -0.14 -2.43 8.25
C GLU A 18 0.86 -3.60 8.21
N TYR A 19 0.34 -4.82 8.28
CA TYR A 19 1.12 -6.02 8.00
C TYR A 19 0.91 -6.39 6.54
N VAL A 20 2.01 -6.59 5.81
CA VAL A 20 1.94 -6.94 4.40
C VAL A 20 2.26 -8.43 4.17
N PRO A 21 1.54 -9.09 3.25
CA PRO A 21 1.86 -10.45 2.84
C PRO A 21 3.25 -10.51 2.18
N ALA A 22 3.87 -11.68 2.20
CA ALA A 22 5.28 -11.86 1.79
C ALA A 22 5.59 -11.32 0.38
N TYR A 23 4.67 -11.47 -0.58
CA TYR A 23 4.86 -10.95 -1.95
C TYR A 23 5.01 -9.42 -2.00
N ALA A 24 4.45 -8.69 -1.03
CA ALA A 24 4.42 -7.23 -0.98
C ALA A 24 5.54 -6.61 -0.13
N ARG A 25 6.41 -7.44 0.48
CA ARG A 25 7.53 -7.01 1.36
C ARG A 25 8.72 -6.43 0.59
N ARG A 26 8.45 -5.46 -0.27
CA ARG A 26 9.43 -4.85 -1.18
C ARG A 26 10.49 -4.03 -0.44
N LEU A 27 10.11 -3.36 0.66
CA LEU A 27 11.06 -2.63 1.48
C LEU A 27 12.08 -3.58 2.11
N GLU A 28 11.61 -4.66 2.75
CA GLU A 28 12.47 -5.71 3.32
C GLU A 28 13.40 -6.31 2.25
N TRP A 29 12.87 -6.65 1.07
CA TRP A 29 13.71 -7.19 -0.01
C TRP A 29 14.79 -6.20 -0.48
N LEU A 30 14.47 -4.90 -0.53
CA LEU A 30 15.38 -3.86 -1.02
C LEU A 30 16.46 -3.50 0.01
N THR A 31 16.12 -3.43 1.30
CA THR A 31 16.99 -2.85 2.34
C THR A 31 17.45 -3.85 3.38
N GLY A 32 16.74 -4.97 3.57
CA GLY A 32 16.91 -5.89 4.69
C GLY A 32 16.10 -5.51 5.94
N PHE A 33 15.43 -4.35 5.95
CA PHE A 33 14.66 -3.88 7.11
C PHE A 33 13.39 -4.69 7.31
N THR A 34 13.21 -5.27 8.50
CA THR A 34 12.09 -6.18 8.84
C THR A 34 11.03 -5.55 9.74
N GLY A 35 11.20 -4.29 10.12
CA GLY A 35 10.20 -3.55 10.90
C GLY A 35 8.88 -3.36 10.14
N SER A 36 7.79 -3.06 10.87
CA SER A 36 6.44 -2.98 10.30
C SER A 36 6.03 -1.58 9.85
N ALA A 37 6.91 -0.59 9.88
CA ALA A 37 6.69 0.72 9.28
C ALA A 37 7.99 1.31 8.75
N GLY A 38 7.97 1.77 7.49
CA GLY A 38 9.12 2.44 6.90
C GLY A 38 8.90 2.83 5.45
N THR A 39 9.80 3.63 4.92
CA THR A 39 9.85 3.99 3.50
C THR A 39 11.31 4.16 3.09
N ALA A 40 11.71 3.60 1.95
CA ALA A 40 13.00 3.91 1.34
C ALA A 40 12.83 4.86 0.15
N VAL A 41 13.83 5.71 -0.06
CA VAL A 41 14.00 6.50 -1.27
C VAL A 41 15.39 6.19 -1.83
N VAL A 42 15.46 5.80 -3.09
CA VAL A 42 16.73 5.50 -3.79
C VAL A 42 16.85 6.42 -4.99
N LEU A 43 17.92 7.21 -5.08
CA LEU A 43 18.27 7.98 -6.29
C LEU A 43 19.20 7.16 -7.18
N THR A 44 19.04 7.24 -8.50
CA THR A 44 19.89 6.46 -9.44
C THR A 44 21.34 6.94 -9.45
N GLU A 45 21.53 8.25 -9.28
CA GLU A 45 22.81 8.91 -9.17
C GLU A 45 22.76 9.73 -7.88
N GLY A 46 23.16 9.13 -6.75
CA GLY A 46 23.15 9.81 -5.46
C GLY A 46 22.91 8.89 -4.26
N PRO A 47 22.59 9.48 -3.10
CA PRO A 47 22.32 8.73 -1.87
C PRO A 47 20.98 7.98 -1.93
N ALA A 48 20.81 7.06 -1.00
CA ALA A 48 19.53 6.48 -0.62
C ALA A 48 19.27 6.75 0.86
N ALA A 49 18.00 6.75 1.25
CA ALA A 49 17.59 6.96 2.63
C ALA A 49 16.46 5.99 3.02
N LEU A 50 16.48 5.55 4.28
CA LEU A 50 15.44 4.77 4.93
C LEU A 50 14.82 5.63 6.04
N PHE A 51 13.52 5.83 5.95
CA PHE A 51 12.73 6.60 6.90
C PHE A 51 11.93 5.64 7.77
N VAL A 52 12.11 5.71 9.09
CA VAL A 52 11.39 4.90 10.07
C VAL A 52 10.87 5.77 11.21
N ASP A 53 9.86 5.31 11.94
CA ASP A 53 9.45 5.96 13.18
C ASP A 53 10.28 5.46 14.38
N GLY A 54 10.20 6.19 15.51
CA GLY A 54 11.04 5.95 16.69
C GLY A 54 10.96 4.56 17.33
N ARG A 55 9.99 3.71 16.95
CA ARG A 55 9.97 2.30 17.37
C ARG A 55 11.10 1.49 16.74
N TYR A 56 11.59 1.91 15.57
CA TYR A 56 12.49 1.12 14.74
C TYR A 56 13.87 1.75 14.52
N THR A 57 14.20 2.91 15.11
CA THR A 57 15.50 3.57 14.90
C THR A 57 16.68 2.64 15.20
N LEU A 58 16.65 1.91 16.33
CA LEU A 58 17.71 0.95 16.67
C LEU A 58 17.71 -0.26 15.72
N GLN A 59 16.54 -0.79 15.39
CA GLN A 59 16.41 -1.94 14.49
C GLN A 59 16.93 -1.61 13.08
N ALA A 60 16.62 -0.42 12.56
CA ALA A 60 17.11 0.03 11.26
C ALA A 60 18.64 0.11 11.24
N ALA A 61 19.25 0.65 12.30
CA ALA A 61 20.71 0.72 12.43
C ALA A 61 21.38 -0.67 12.52
N GLU A 62 20.69 -1.68 13.06
CA GLU A 62 21.20 -3.05 13.15
C GLU A 62 21.02 -3.84 11.84
N GLU A 63 19.90 -3.67 11.16
CA GLU A 63 19.52 -4.46 9.98
C GLU A 63 20.01 -3.87 8.66
N VAL A 64 20.15 -2.54 8.58
CA VAL A 64 20.42 -1.82 7.33
C VAL A 64 21.79 -1.14 7.41
N PRO A 65 22.70 -1.38 6.45
CA PRO A 65 24.00 -0.74 6.47
C PRO A 65 23.93 0.78 6.22
N ASP A 66 24.43 1.58 7.17
CA ASP A 66 24.60 3.04 7.04
C ASP A 66 25.42 3.47 5.80
N SER A 67 26.26 2.57 5.28
CA SER A 67 27.05 2.81 4.07
C SER A 67 26.22 2.82 2.78
N LEU A 68 25.00 2.27 2.83
CA LEU A 68 24.07 2.18 1.70
C LEU A 68 22.89 3.14 1.85
N TYR A 69 22.39 3.32 3.08
CA TYR A 69 21.23 4.14 3.38
C TYR A 69 21.52 5.14 4.50
N GLU A 70 21.14 6.39 4.28
CA GLU A 70 20.96 7.35 5.37
C GLU A 70 19.73 6.94 6.20
N HIS A 71 19.86 6.88 7.52
CA HIS A 71 18.76 6.60 8.43
C HIS A 71 18.10 7.90 8.88
N CYS A 72 16.81 8.04 8.58
CA CYS A 72 16.02 9.24 8.84
C CYS A 72 14.85 8.93 9.79
N ASP A 73 14.55 9.84 10.70
CA ASP A 73 13.57 9.66 11.77
C ASP A 73 12.25 10.40 11.47
N ILE A 74 11.15 9.66 11.34
CA ILE A 74 9.80 10.23 11.22
C ILE A 74 9.27 10.59 12.62
N PRO A 75 8.66 11.78 12.82
CA PRO A 75 8.24 12.77 11.81
C PRO A 75 9.20 13.96 11.62
N ALA A 76 10.41 13.91 12.19
CA ALA A 76 11.39 14.99 12.04
C ALA A 76 11.84 15.13 10.58
N ASP A 77 12.06 13.99 9.94
CA ASP A 77 12.36 13.84 8.52
C ASP A 77 11.13 13.44 7.73
N ASP A 78 11.09 13.89 6.47
CA ASP A 78 10.02 13.59 5.52
C ASP A 78 10.63 13.20 4.17
N PRO A 79 10.23 12.05 3.57
CA PRO A 79 10.80 11.58 2.31
C PRO A 79 10.73 12.60 1.17
N VAL A 80 9.68 13.41 1.10
CA VAL A 80 9.49 14.39 0.03
C VAL A 80 10.42 15.59 0.21
N SER A 81 10.62 16.06 1.43
CA SER A 81 11.62 17.08 1.78
C SER A 81 13.02 16.58 1.47
N TRP A 82 13.32 15.33 1.85
CA TRP A 82 14.63 14.73 1.58
C TRP A 82 14.90 14.64 0.08
N ILE A 83 13.90 14.22 -0.73
CA ILE A 83 13.99 14.26 -2.20
C ILE A 83 14.23 15.68 -2.70
N PHE A 84 13.51 16.66 -2.18
CA PHE A 84 13.68 18.06 -2.58
C PHE A 84 15.11 18.54 -2.34
N THR A 85 15.75 18.13 -1.25
CA THR A 85 17.14 18.47 -0.94
C THR A 85 18.13 17.76 -1.87
N HIS A 86 18.00 16.43 -2.01
CA HIS A 86 19.05 15.59 -2.59
C HIS A 86 18.91 15.35 -4.10
N ALA A 87 17.70 15.30 -4.65
CA ALA A 87 17.52 15.05 -6.08
C ALA A 87 17.92 16.28 -6.91
N ARG A 88 18.49 16.05 -8.10
CA ARG A 88 18.83 17.12 -9.04
C ARG A 88 17.58 17.89 -9.50
N PRO A 89 17.71 19.19 -9.85
CA PRO A 89 16.61 19.92 -10.48
C PRO A 89 16.10 19.20 -11.73
N GLY A 90 14.78 19.18 -11.92
CA GLY A 90 14.15 18.49 -13.05
C GLY A 90 14.05 16.96 -12.92
N ALA A 91 14.47 16.37 -11.80
CA ALA A 91 14.47 14.92 -11.63
C ALA A 91 13.08 14.29 -11.77
N ARG A 92 13.04 13.06 -12.27
CA ARG A 92 11.85 12.22 -12.42
C ARG A 92 11.89 11.11 -11.37
N ILE A 93 11.13 11.29 -10.30
CA ILE A 93 11.10 10.33 -9.19
C ILE A 93 9.89 9.41 -9.35
N GLY A 94 10.13 8.11 -9.48
CA GLY A 94 9.08 7.11 -9.62
C GLY A 94 8.49 6.69 -8.27
N PHE A 95 7.26 6.21 -8.31
CA PHE A 95 6.61 5.51 -7.21
C PHE A 95 5.61 4.49 -7.78
N ASP A 96 5.25 3.46 -7.02
CA ASP A 96 4.17 2.56 -7.43
C ASP A 96 2.80 3.23 -7.18
N ALA A 97 2.02 3.42 -8.24
CA ALA A 97 0.76 4.14 -8.17
C ALA A 97 -0.29 3.45 -7.29
N LYS A 98 -0.12 2.17 -6.96
CA LYS A 98 -1.03 1.43 -6.08
C LYS A 98 -0.71 1.59 -4.59
N LEU A 99 0.48 2.08 -4.24
CA LEU A 99 0.98 2.09 -2.87
C LEU A 99 0.89 3.46 -2.19
N HIS A 100 0.32 4.45 -2.87
CA HIS A 100 0.24 5.81 -2.37
C HIS A 100 -1.17 6.39 -2.56
N PRO A 101 -1.76 7.01 -1.51
CA PRO A 101 -3.01 7.73 -1.65
C PRO A 101 -2.89 8.91 -2.63
N GLN A 102 -3.97 9.22 -3.36
CA GLN A 102 -4.01 10.36 -4.26
C GLN A 102 -3.67 11.69 -3.55
N ALA A 103 -4.16 11.87 -2.33
CA ALA A 103 -3.86 13.07 -1.52
C ALA A 103 -2.37 13.22 -1.20
N TRP A 104 -1.66 12.10 -0.99
CA TRP A 104 -0.21 12.13 -0.81
C TRP A 104 0.48 12.59 -2.10
N PHE A 105 0.10 12.03 -3.25
CA PHE A 105 0.66 12.39 -4.55
C PHE A 105 0.50 13.88 -4.83
N GLU A 106 -0.71 14.42 -4.68
CA GLU A 106 -0.97 15.84 -4.93
C GLU A 106 -0.16 16.77 -4.02
N LYS A 107 -0.06 16.43 -2.72
CA LYS A 107 0.73 17.21 -1.76
C LYS A 107 2.23 17.13 -2.08
N ALA A 108 2.73 15.94 -2.39
CA ALA A 108 4.13 15.72 -2.70
C ALA A 108 4.55 16.40 -4.01
N SER A 109 3.74 16.29 -5.07
CA SER A 109 3.95 16.97 -6.34
C SER A 109 4.03 18.49 -6.18
N ARG A 110 3.13 19.10 -5.39
CA ARG A 110 3.17 20.55 -5.13
C ARG A 110 4.46 20.97 -4.42
N ARG A 111 4.98 20.16 -3.48
CA ARG A 111 6.22 20.45 -2.76
C ARG A 111 7.46 20.33 -3.63
N LEU A 112 7.45 19.43 -4.61
CA LEU A 112 8.56 19.15 -5.52
C LEU A 112 8.61 20.09 -6.73
N ALA A 113 7.46 20.65 -7.12
CA ALA A 113 7.32 21.52 -8.29
C ALA A 113 8.29 22.72 -8.35
N PRO A 114 8.63 23.42 -7.25
CA PRO A 114 9.57 24.56 -7.30
C PRO A 114 10.99 24.18 -7.76
N LYS A 115 11.42 22.92 -7.58
CA LYS A 115 12.71 22.42 -8.08
C LYS A 115 12.59 21.75 -9.46
N GLY A 116 11.42 21.83 -10.08
CA GLY A 116 11.10 21.16 -11.34
C GLY A 116 11.03 19.63 -11.24
N ILE A 117 11.05 19.06 -10.03
CA ILE A 117 11.02 17.62 -9.83
C ILE A 117 9.60 17.10 -10.10
N THR A 118 9.50 15.98 -10.81
CA THR A 118 8.22 15.36 -11.19
C THR A 118 8.07 13.98 -10.55
N LEU A 119 6.91 13.72 -9.97
CA LEU A 119 6.54 12.37 -9.50
C LEU A 119 5.90 11.59 -10.64
N THR A 120 6.40 10.38 -10.90
CA THR A 120 5.96 9.51 -11.98
C THR A 120 5.33 8.23 -11.44
N GLY A 121 4.00 8.13 -11.51
CA GLY A 121 3.26 6.93 -11.12
C GLY A 121 3.55 5.76 -12.06
N CYS A 122 4.19 4.73 -11.52
CA CYS A 122 4.55 3.52 -12.24
C CYS A 122 3.46 2.46 -12.09
N GLN A 123 3.06 1.84 -13.22
CA GLN A 123 2.09 0.75 -13.24
C GLN A 123 2.66 -0.61 -12.81
N THR A 124 3.98 -0.74 -12.83
CA THR A 124 4.70 -1.94 -12.37
C THR A 124 5.80 -1.49 -11.44
N ASN A 125 5.95 -2.15 -10.30
CA ASN A 125 7.06 -1.89 -9.41
C ASN A 125 8.37 -2.39 -10.04
N PRO A 126 9.44 -1.57 -10.13
CA PRO A 126 10.74 -2.04 -10.62
C PRO A 126 11.31 -3.18 -9.77
N ILE A 127 11.00 -3.24 -8.47
CA ILE A 127 11.44 -4.33 -7.59
C ILE A 127 10.90 -5.67 -8.07
N ASP A 128 9.62 -5.74 -8.47
CA ASP A 128 9.00 -6.98 -8.94
C ASP A 128 9.66 -7.54 -10.22
N ILE A 129 10.35 -6.70 -10.99
CA ILE A 129 11.11 -7.13 -12.18
C ILE A 129 12.44 -7.77 -11.77
N LEU A 130 13.02 -7.31 -10.65
CA LEU A 130 14.33 -7.73 -10.15
C LEU A 130 14.23 -8.88 -9.14
N TRP A 131 13.14 -8.96 -8.37
CA TRP A 131 12.87 -9.97 -7.36
C TRP A 131 12.48 -11.31 -8.00
N LYS A 132 13.49 -12.10 -8.38
CA LYS A 132 13.30 -13.33 -9.17
C LYS A 132 12.57 -14.44 -8.43
N ASP A 133 12.71 -14.48 -7.11
CA ASP A 133 12.11 -15.44 -6.19
C ASP A 133 10.97 -14.83 -5.36
N GLN A 134 10.29 -13.80 -5.90
CA GLN A 134 9.15 -13.18 -5.25
C GLN A 134 8.07 -14.22 -4.92
N PRO A 135 7.63 -14.33 -3.65
CA PRO A 135 6.55 -15.22 -3.29
C PRO A 135 5.26 -14.88 -4.05
N PRO A 136 4.40 -15.87 -4.39
CA PRO A 136 3.12 -15.57 -5.00
C PRO A 136 2.18 -14.86 -4.01
N PRO A 137 1.18 -14.10 -4.49
CA PRO A 137 0.10 -13.62 -3.64
C PRO A 137 -0.58 -14.76 -2.87
N PRO A 138 -1.03 -14.51 -1.63
CA PRO A 138 -1.64 -15.54 -0.81
C PRO A 138 -2.93 -16.05 -1.43
N ALA A 139 -3.16 -17.36 -1.32
CA ALA A 139 -4.30 -18.04 -1.93
C ALA A 139 -5.17 -18.75 -0.88
N ALA A 140 -5.13 -18.30 0.37
CA ALA A 140 -5.98 -18.88 1.42
C ALA A 140 -7.47 -18.71 1.06
N PRO A 141 -8.30 -19.75 1.28
CA PRO A 141 -9.74 -19.67 1.03
C PRO A 141 -10.44 -18.59 1.85
N ALA A 142 -11.41 -17.92 1.25
CA ALA A 142 -12.37 -17.09 1.96
C ALA A 142 -13.36 -18.00 2.70
N ARG A 143 -13.65 -17.68 3.96
CA ARG A 143 -14.58 -18.43 4.80
C ARG A 143 -15.75 -17.53 5.20
N PRO A 144 -17.00 -17.99 5.11
CA PRO A 144 -18.14 -17.26 5.65
C PRO A 144 -17.95 -16.97 7.15
N HIS A 145 -18.29 -15.75 7.57
CA HIS A 145 -18.36 -15.35 8.95
C HIS A 145 -19.83 -15.48 9.43
N PRO A 146 -20.14 -16.43 10.33
CA PRO A 146 -21.52 -16.74 10.70
C PRO A 146 -22.31 -15.56 11.25
N LEU A 147 -23.61 -15.53 10.97
CA LEU A 147 -24.52 -14.48 11.44
C LEU A 147 -24.53 -14.34 12.97
N SER A 148 -24.37 -15.46 13.70
CA SER A 148 -24.27 -15.47 15.16
C SER A 148 -23.12 -14.63 15.70
N PHE A 149 -22.10 -14.36 14.88
CA PHE A 149 -20.98 -13.48 15.22
C PHE A 149 -21.08 -12.11 14.53
N SER A 150 -21.62 -12.05 13.31
CA SER A 150 -21.67 -10.80 12.54
C SER A 150 -22.81 -9.85 12.94
N GLY A 151 -23.90 -10.39 13.50
CA GLY A 151 -25.09 -9.63 13.96
C GLY A 151 -25.95 -8.99 12.87
N GLU A 152 -25.43 -8.84 11.66
CA GLU A 152 -26.11 -8.26 10.49
C GLU A 152 -25.72 -9.04 9.23
N GLU A 153 -26.70 -9.29 8.36
CA GLU A 153 -26.49 -9.93 7.07
C GLU A 153 -25.72 -9.02 6.12
N SER A 154 -24.88 -9.62 5.26
CA SER A 154 -24.12 -8.86 4.27
C SER A 154 -25.04 -8.06 3.32
N ALA A 155 -26.18 -8.64 2.95
CA ALA A 155 -27.16 -7.97 2.09
C ALA A 155 -27.76 -6.71 2.75
N ASP A 156 -27.98 -6.72 4.06
CA ASP A 156 -28.53 -5.58 4.79
C ASP A 156 -27.49 -4.47 4.94
N LYS A 157 -26.23 -4.82 5.26
CA LYS A 157 -25.10 -3.88 5.28
C LYS A 157 -24.95 -3.15 3.96
N ARG A 158 -24.95 -3.91 2.84
CA ARG A 158 -24.81 -3.35 1.50
C ARG A 158 -25.98 -2.44 1.12
N ARG A 159 -27.22 -2.81 1.45
CA ARG A 159 -28.40 -1.98 1.19
C ARG A 159 -28.31 -0.64 1.94
N ARG A 160 -28.05 -0.71 3.25
CA ARG A 160 -27.91 0.47 4.12
C ARG A 160 -26.79 1.41 3.66
N LEU A 161 -25.64 0.86 3.28
CA LEU A 161 -24.53 1.66 2.77
C LEU A 161 -24.78 2.16 1.34
N GLY A 162 -25.50 1.41 0.51
CA GLY A 162 -25.96 1.86 -0.80
C GLY A 162 -26.84 3.10 -0.70
N GLU A 163 -27.75 3.14 0.27
CA GLU A 163 -28.58 4.31 0.56
C GLU A 163 -27.74 5.53 0.98
N ASP A 164 -26.71 5.35 1.81
CA ASP A 164 -25.78 6.45 2.16
C ASP A 164 -25.01 6.94 0.92
N ILE A 165 -24.54 6.05 0.05
CA ILE A 165 -23.89 6.39 -1.22
C ILE A 165 -24.83 7.22 -2.10
N ALA A 166 -26.09 6.78 -2.28
CA ALA A 166 -27.11 7.52 -3.02
C ALA A 166 -27.37 8.91 -2.42
N SER A 167 -27.48 9.01 -1.09
CA SER A 167 -27.76 10.28 -0.39
C SER A 167 -26.67 11.33 -0.61
N ARG A 168 -25.44 10.88 -0.89
CA ARG A 168 -24.28 11.73 -1.20
C ARG A 168 -24.15 12.06 -2.69
N GLY A 169 -25.09 11.64 -3.53
CA GLY A 169 -25.07 11.85 -4.98
C GLY A 169 -24.07 10.97 -5.73
N ALA A 170 -23.51 9.94 -5.08
CA ALA A 170 -22.61 8.99 -5.70
C ALA A 170 -23.38 7.78 -6.23
N ARG A 171 -22.83 7.10 -7.24
CA ARG A 171 -23.40 5.85 -7.79
C ARG A 171 -22.74 4.59 -7.21
N THR A 172 -21.47 4.69 -6.86
CA THR A 172 -20.64 3.56 -6.46
C THR A 172 -19.56 4.06 -5.50
N ALA A 173 -19.23 3.26 -4.50
CA ALA A 173 -18.03 3.40 -3.69
C ALA A 173 -17.01 2.32 -4.07
N VAL A 174 -15.74 2.70 -4.20
CA VAL A 174 -14.61 1.77 -4.34
C VAL A 174 -14.11 1.45 -2.95
N ILE A 175 -14.08 0.16 -2.59
CA ILE A 175 -13.62 -0.32 -1.29
C ILE A 175 -12.31 -1.09 -1.50
N THR A 176 -11.24 -0.60 -0.90
CA THR A 176 -9.89 -1.19 -1.00
C THR A 176 -9.40 -1.76 0.33
N ALA A 177 -9.85 -1.21 1.46
CA ALA A 177 -9.45 -1.67 2.78
C ALA A 177 -10.00 -3.08 3.07
N LEU A 178 -9.11 -4.02 3.40
CA LEU A 178 -9.44 -5.44 3.48
C LEU A 178 -10.40 -5.77 4.63
N ASP A 179 -10.30 -5.05 5.75
CA ASP A 179 -11.19 -5.15 6.90
C ASP A 179 -12.62 -4.71 6.55
N SER A 180 -12.75 -3.63 5.78
CA SER A 180 -14.03 -3.12 5.28
C SER A 180 -14.68 -4.13 4.34
N ILE A 181 -13.90 -4.76 3.45
CA ILE A 181 -14.39 -5.81 2.55
C ILE A 181 -14.84 -7.03 3.36
N ALA A 182 -13.99 -7.53 4.26
CA ALA A 182 -14.30 -8.67 5.13
C ALA A 182 -15.59 -8.44 5.95
N TRP A 183 -15.79 -7.23 6.47
CA TRP A 183 -16.99 -6.85 7.20
C TRP A 183 -18.22 -6.73 6.29
N LEU A 184 -18.09 -6.10 5.11
CA LEU A 184 -19.18 -5.88 4.18
C LEU A 184 -19.77 -7.19 3.67
N PHE A 185 -18.90 -8.17 3.37
CA PHE A 185 -19.29 -9.46 2.79
C PHE A 185 -19.51 -10.59 3.82
N ASN A 186 -19.30 -10.33 5.12
CA ASN A 186 -19.26 -11.37 6.14
C ASN A 186 -18.33 -12.53 5.75
N ILE A 187 -17.10 -12.20 5.36
CA ILE A 187 -16.06 -13.19 5.02
C ILE A 187 -14.80 -12.96 5.85
N ARG A 188 -14.01 -14.01 6.08
CA ARG A 188 -12.70 -13.96 6.74
C ARG A 188 -11.69 -14.77 5.93
N GLY A 189 -10.42 -14.49 6.12
CA GLY A 189 -9.32 -15.15 5.43
C GLY A 189 -8.05 -15.18 6.28
N GLU A 190 -6.98 -15.67 5.68
CA GLU A 190 -5.67 -15.84 6.31
C GLU A 190 -4.57 -15.20 5.43
N ASP A 191 -4.93 -14.24 4.58
CA ASP A 191 -4.01 -13.66 3.59
C ASP A 191 -2.99 -12.71 4.22
N VAL A 192 -3.36 -12.08 5.33
CA VAL A 192 -2.52 -11.12 6.06
C VAL A 192 -2.27 -11.66 7.47
N LEU A 193 -1.01 -11.62 7.90
CA LEU A 193 -0.65 -12.10 9.24
C LEU A 193 -1.36 -11.25 10.31
N HIS A 194 -1.84 -11.89 11.37
CA HIS A 194 -2.55 -11.28 12.50
C HIS A 194 -3.91 -10.64 12.19
N THR A 195 -4.30 -10.56 10.91
CA THR A 195 -5.54 -9.88 10.50
C THR A 195 -6.37 -10.84 9.64
N PRO A 196 -7.56 -11.29 10.09
CA PRO A 196 -8.31 -12.36 9.43
C PRO A 196 -9.09 -11.87 8.21
N VAL A 197 -8.38 -11.32 7.23
CA VAL A 197 -8.94 -10.67 6.03
C VAL A 197 -8.62 -11.45 4.76
N VAL A 198 -9.39 -11.15 3.71
CA VAL A 198 -9.27 -11.74 2.38
C VAL A 198 -8.83 -10.66 1.42
N MET A 199 -7.72 -10.87 0.71
CA MET A 199 -7.27 -9.98 -0.34
C MET A 199 -8.27 -9.92 -1.49
N ALA A 200 -8.89 -8.76 -1.65
CA ALA A 200 -9.90 -8.48 -2.66
C ALA A 200 -10.08 -6.97 -2.84
N PHE A 201 -10.75 -6.58 -3.93
CA PHE A 201 -11.32 -5.25 -4.11
C PHE A 201 -12.84 -5.36 -4.21
N ALA A 202 -13.58 -4.30 -3.87
CA ALA A 202 -15.01 -4.30 -4.07
C ALA A 202 -15.54 -2.98 -4.62
N LEU A 203 -16.60 -3.07 -5.42
CA LEU A 203 -17.46 -1.96 -5.77
C LEU A 203 -18.78 -2.15 -5.05
N LEU A 204 -19.20 -1.16 -4.26
CA LEU A 204 -20.54 -1.13 -3.67
C LEU A 204 -21.38 -0.09 -4.41
N HIS A 205 -22.48 -0.53 -5.01
CA HIS A 205 -23.39 0.35 -5.74
C HIS A 205 -24.45 0.94 -4.82
N ALA A 206 -24.97 2.09 -5.21
CA ALA A 206 -26.02 2.81 -4.49
C ALA A 206 -27.33 2.01 -4.34
N ASP A 207 -27.55 0.99 -5.17
CA ASP A 207 -28.71 0.09 -5.08
C ASP A 207 -28.45 -1.14 -4.18
N GLY A 208 -27.30 -1.21 -3.51
CA GLY A 208 -26.90 -2.32 -2.64
C GLY A 208 -26.35 -3.55 -3.35
N ARG A 209 -26.29 -3.56 -4.70
CA ARG A 209 -25.48 -4.56 -5.43
C ARG A 209 -24.01 -4.29 -5.19
N ALA A 210 -23.20 -5.34 -5.27
CA ALA A 210 -21.76 -5.20 -5.17
C ALA A 210 -21.03 -6.19 -6.08
N ASP A 211 -19.91 -5.74 -6.63
CA ASP A 211 -18.95 -6.57 -7.33
C ASP A 211 -17.77 -6.84 -6.39
N LEU A 212 -17.46 -8.12 -6.17
CA LEU A 212 -16.29 -8.55 -5.39
C LEU A 212 -15.23 -9.10 -6.34
N PHE A 213 -14.09 -8.41 -6.40
CA PHE A 213 -12.92 -8.79 -7.19
C PHE A 213 -11.99 -9.60 -6.29
N ILE A 214 -12.10 -10.92 -6.38
CA ILE A 214 -11.38 -11.88 -5.56
C ILE A 214 -10.77 -12.98 -6.45
N SER A 215 -9.62 -13.53 -6.07
CA SER A 215 -9.05 -14.69 -6.76
C SER A 215 -10.03 -15.87 -6.74
N PRO A 216 -10.35 -16.50 -7.89
CA PRO A 216 -11.25 -17.65 -7.93
C PRO A 216 -10.80 -18.82 -7.06
N ARG A 217 -9.49 -18.96 -6.82
CA ARG A 217 -8.91 -20.01 -5.95
C ARG A 217 -9.34 -19.87 -4.47
N LYS A 218 -9.85 -18.70 -4.09
CA LYS A 218 -10.30 -18.41 -2.72
C LYS A 218 -11.77 -18.72 -2.51
N VAL A 219 -12.54 -18.91 -3.59
CA VAL A 219 -13.99 -19.16 -3.52
C VAL A 219 -14.20 -20.67 -3.49
N THR A 220 -14.76 -21.16 -2.39
CA THR A 220 -15.14 -22.57 -2.23
C THR A 220 -16.60 -22.78 -2.67
N GLU A 221 -16.94 -24.02 -3.04
CA GLU A 221 -18.33 -24.43 -3.27
C GLU A 221 -19.18 -24.36 -1.99
#